data_AF-A0A329QM04-F1
#
_entry.id   AF-A0A329QM04-F1
#
_cell.length_a   1.000
_cell.length_b   1.000
_cell.length_c   1.000
_cell.angle_alpha   90.00
_cell.angle_beta   90.00
_cell.angle_gamma   90.00
#
_symmetry.space_group_name_H-M   'P 1'
#
loop_
_entity.id
_entity.type
_entity.pdbx_description
1 polymer ?
#
loop_
_entity_poly.entity_id
_entity_poly.type
_entity_poly.pdbx_seq_one_letter_code
_entity_poly.pdbx_strand_id
1 'polypeptide(L)'
;MVAEFDPEKAGLEYLFLAFADYLAARFDDGTLPPGARLPGERDLASEHGVSIGTVRRATEVLRERGLVVTLPAKGTYVIRSAGQGDDSRRSRAEWQGQGGDVGRGGDD
;
A
#
# COMPACT_ATOMS: atom_id res chain seq x y z
N MET A 1 2.95 6.10 14.57
CA MET A 1 4.42 6.11 14.56
C MET A 1 4.91 4.70 14.36
N VAL A 2 5.28 4.37 13.12
CA VAL A 2 5.93 3.10 12.77
C VAL A 2 7.35 3.10 13.34
N ALA A 3 7.76 2.01 13.97
CA ALA A 3 9.13 1.85 14.46
C ALA A 3 10.13 1.88 13.30
N GLU A 4 11.35 2.35 13.54
CA GLU A 4 12.42 2.38 12.53
C GLU A 4 12.68 0.98 11.94
N PHE A 5 12.97 0.94 10.64
CA PHE A 5 13.25 -0.31 9.94
C PHE A 5 14.62 -0.87 10.36
N ASP A 6 14.62 -2.09 10.89
CA ASP A 6 15.83 -2.81 11.27
C ASP A 6 16.06 -3.98 10.30
N PRO A 7 17.07 -3.91 9.41
CA PRO A 7 17.29 -4.94 8.40
C PRO A 7 17.79 -6.27 8.99
N GLU A 8 18.43 -6.26 10.16
CA GLU A 8 18.96 -7.46 10.81
C GLU A 8 17.84 -8.27 11.47
N LYS A 9 16.75 -7.60 11.86
CA LYS A 9 15.55 -8.24 12.40
C LYS A 9 14.62 -8.87 11.35
N ALA A 10 14.91 -8.71 10.05
CA ALA A 10 14.07 -9.27 8.99
C ALA A 10 13.99 -10.82 9.00
N GLY A 11 14.82 -11.51 9.79
CA GLY A 11 14.67 -12.93 10.07
C GLY A 11 14.71 -13.81 8.82
N LEU A 12 13.70 -14.67 8.65
CA LEU A 12 13.53 -15.54 7.47
C LEU A 12 12.72 -14.90 6.34
N GLU A 13 12.25 -13.67 6.51
CA GLU A 13 11.52 -12.96 5.46
C GLU A 13 12.49 -12.35 4.46
N TYR A 14 12.07 -12.23 3.20
CA TYR A 14 12.84 -11.47 2.23
C TYR A 14 12.91 -10.00 2.66
N LEU A 15 14.12 -9.48 2.88
CA LEU A 15 14.37 -8.12 3.35
C LEU A 15 13.61 -7.03 2.56
N PHE A 16 13.44 -7.22 1.25
CA PHE A 16 12.70 -6.26 0.42
C PHE A 16 11.19 -6.27 0.67
N LEU A 17 10.62 -7.41 1.09
CA LEU A 17 9.21 -7.51 1.49
C LEU A 17 9.01 -6.80 2.83
N ALA A 18 9.84 -7.11 3.82
CA ALA A 18 9.82 -6.44 5.12
C ALA A 18 9.93 -4.91 4.96
N PHE A 19 10.82 -4.45 4.08
CA PHE A 19 10.98 -3.03 3.79
C PHE A 19 9.77 -2.42 3.07
N ALA A 20 9.14 -3.15 2.14
CA ALA A 20 7.92 -2.71 1.48
C ALA A 20 6.76 -2.57 2.50
N ASP A 21 6.59 -3.55 3.39
CA ASP A 21 5.55 -3.54 4.41
C ASP A 21 5.79 -2.43 5.45
N TYR A 22 7.05 -2.18 5.83
CA TYR A 22 7.41 -1.01 6.64
C TYR A 22 6.97 0.31 5.98
N LEU A 23 7.30 0.53 4.71
CA LEU A 23 6.90 1.74 3.99
C LEU A 23 5.36 1.85 3.86
N ALA A 24 4.68 0.74 3.60
CA ALA A 24 3.22 0.70 3.51
C ALA A 24 2.55 1.11 4.84
N ALA A 25 3.10 0.66 5.98
CA ALA A 25 2.63 1.09 7.29
C ALA A 25 2.82 2.60 7.52
N ARG A 26 3.89 3.21 6.97
CA ARG A 26 4.10 4.67 7.04
C ARG A 26 3.14 5.47 6.17
N PHE A 27 2.63 4.87 5.10
CA PHE A 27 1.57 5.47 4.30
C PHE A 27 0.26 5.50 5.07
N ASP A 28 0.02 4.48 5.90
CA ASP A 28 -1.21 4.34 6.69
C ASP A 28 -1.23 5.22 7.93
N ASP A 29 -0.09 5.33 8.64
CA ASP A 29 0.01 6.17 9.84
C ASP A 29 0.14 7.69 9.53
N GLY A 30 0.12 8.04 8.24
CA GLY A 30 0.12 9.42 7.76
C GLY A 30 1.49 10.09 7.79
N THR A 31 2.59 9.38 8.12
CA THR A 31 3.94 9.95 7.98
C THR A 31 4.21 10.29 6.51
N LEU A 32 3.78 9.42 5.59
CA LEU A 32 3.94 9.59 4.14
C LEU A 32 2.56 9.58 3.48
N PRO A 33 1.84 10.72 3.48
CA PRO A 33 0.47 10.77 2.99
C PRO A 33 0.37 10.54 1.47
N PRO A 34 -0.80 10.14 0.97
CA PRO A 34 -1.08 10.14 -0.46
C PRO A 34 -0.73 11.49 -1.11
N GLY A 35 -0.08 11.44 -2.27
CA GLY A 35 0.47 12.60 -2.96
C GLY A 35 1.89 12.99 -2.53
N ALA A 36 2.40 12.45 -1.43
CA ALA A 36 3.79 12.67 -1.02
C ALA A 36 4.76 12.01 -2.00
N ARG A 37 5.90 12.68 -2.22
CA ARG A 37 7.00 12.14 -3.01
C ARG A 37 7.86 11.24 -2.13
N LEU A 38 8.09 10.00 -2.56
CA LEU A 38 9.08 9.13 -1.94
C LEU A 38 10.48 9.70 -2.17
N PRO A 39 11.38 9.60 -1.16
CA PRO A 39 12.79 9.86 -1.38
C PRO A 39 13.35 8.95 -2.46
N GLY A 40 14.44 9.37 -3.09
CA GLY A 40 15.08 8.60 -4.15
C GLY A 40 15.60 7.25 -3.64
N GLU A 41 15.75 6.26 -4.53
CA GLU A 41 16.19 4.91 -4.15
C GLU A 41 17.52 4.89 -3.39
N ARG A 42 18.47 5.78 -3.77
CA ARG A 42 19.75 5.94 -3.07
C ARG A 42 19.60 6.55 -1.69
N ASP A 43 18.67 7.49 -1.54
CA ASP A 43 18.43 8.21 -0.31
C ASP A 43 17.78 7.27 0.73
N LEU A 44 16.72 6.56 0.32
CA LEU A 44 16.08 5.51 1.12
C LEU A 44 17.07 4.41 1.54
N ALA A 45 17.97 4.02 0.63
CA ALA A 45 18.99 3.02 0.92
C ALA A 45 19.96 3.51 2.01
N SER A 46 20.45 4.74 1.89
CA SER A 46 21.35 5.35 2.86
C SER A 46 20.68 5.64 4.21
N GLU A 47 19.43 6.10 4.22
CA GLU A 47 18.69 6.44 5.45
C GLU A 47 18.34 5.19 6.27
N HIS A 48 17.99 4.08 5.62
CA HIS A 48 17.52 2.86 6.30
C HIS A 48 18.54 1.73 6.33
N GLY A 49 19.79 1.97 5.92
CA GLY A 49 20.86 0.97 5.99
C GLY A 49 20.62 -0.26 5.11
N VAL A 50 19.89 -0.12 4.01
CA VAL A 50 19.57 -1.22 3.08
C VAL A 50 20.25 -1.04 1.72
N SER A 51 20.46 -2.12 0.99
CA SER A 51 20.98 -2.06 -0.38
C SER A 51 20.00 -1.37 -1.33
N ILE A 52 20.50 -0.61 -2.32
CA ILE A 52 19.67 -0.02 -3.40
C ILE A 52 18.83 -1.08 -4.12
N GLY A 53 19.37 -2.29 -4.31
CA GLY A 53 18.62 -3.42 -4.89
C GLY A 53 17.39 -3.83 -4.07
N THR A 54 17.50 -3.77 -2.74
CA THR A 54 16.39 -4.02 -1.80
C THR A 54 15.32 -2.94 -1.94
N VAL A 55 15.73 -1.66 -1.95
CA VAL A 55 14.81 -0.53 -2.14
C VAL A 55 14.08 -0.62 -3.48
N ARG A 56 14.80 -0.99 -4.55
CA ARG A 56 14.23 -1.23 -5.88
C ARG A 56 13.13 -2.28 -5.84
N ARG A 57 13.43 -3.44 -5.28
CA ARG A 57 12.47 -4.56 -5.17
C ARG A 57 11.28 -4.20 -4.29
N ALA A 58 11.51 -3.52 -3.17
CA ALA A 58 10.45 -3.05 -2.30
C ALA A 58 9.53 -2.04 -3.02
N THR A 59 10.10 -1.09 -3.74
CA THR A 59 9.35 -0.10 -4.53
C THR A 59 8.55 -0.75 -5.65
N GLU A 60 9.11 -1.78 -6.29
CA GLU A 60 8.40 -2.59 -7.28
C GLU A 60 7.18 -3.29 -6.67
N VAL A 61 7.35 -3.93 -5.51
CA VAL A 61 6.25 -4.53 -4.75
C VAL A 61 5.18 -3.50 -4.38
N LEU A 62 5.57 -2.31 -3.90
CA LEU A 62 4.62 -1.24 -3.58
C LEU A 62 3.86 -0.75 -4.81
N ARG A 63 4.51 -0.71 -5.98
CA ARG A 63 3.89 -0.35 -7.26
C ARG A 63 2.90 -1.43 -7.70
N GLU A 64 3.27 -2.71 -7.60
CA GLU A 64 2.39 -3.85 -7.89
C GLU A 64 1.17 -3.87 -6.96
N ARG A 65 1.35 -3.51 -5.68
CA ARG A 65 0.26 -3.33 -4.70
C ARG A 65 -0.60 -2.08 -4.98
N GLY A 66 -0.21 -1.23 -5.93
CA GLY A 66 -0.94 0.01 -6.24
C GLY A 66 -0.90 1.02 -5.09
N LEU A 67 0.19 1.08 -4.34
CA LEU A 67 0.41 2.04 -3.25
C LEU A 67 1.26 3.23 -3.70
N VAL A 68 2.10 3.04 -4.72
CA VAL A 68 2.94 4.09 -5.31
C VAL A 68 2.87 4.09 -6.84
N VAL A 69 3.18 5.24 -7.44
CA VAL A 69 3.37 5.40 -8.89
C VAL A 69 4.72 6.05 -9.18
N THR A 70 5.44 5.55 -10.17
CA THR A 70 6.68 6.16 -10.65
C THR A 70 6.38 7.02 -11.87
N LEU A 71 6.67 8.31 -11.76
CA LEU A 71 6.61 9.26 -12.87
C LEU A 71 8.03 9.45 -13.43
N PRO A 72 8.28 9.12 -14.71
CA PRO A 72 9.61 9.27 -15.31
C PRO A 72 10.12 10.71 -15.17
N ALA A 73 11.39 10.86 -14.79
CA ALA A 73 12.07 12.13 -14.48
C ALA A 73 11.50 12.95 -13.30
N LYS A 74 10.36 12.56 -12.70
CA LYS A 74 9.73 13.28 -11.58
C LYS A 74 9.86 12.55 -10.24
N GLY A 75 10.02 11.23 -10.27
CA GLY A 75 10.22 10.39 -9.08
C GLY A 75 9.01 9.52 -8.76
N THR A 76 9.00 8.95 -7.55
CA THR A 76 7.94 8.04 -7.09
C THR A 76 7.03 8.78 -6.10
N TYR A 77 5.72 8.58 -6.22
CA TYR A 77 4.71 9.24 -5.41
C TYR A 77 3.76 8.22 -4.77
N VAL A 78 3.36 8.46 -3.52
CA VAL A 78 2.32 7.67 -2.83
C VAL A 78 0.97 7.98 -3.47
N ILE A 79 0.18 6.96 -3.78
CA ILE A 79 -1.15 7.14 -4.38
C ILE A 79 -2.29 6.85 -3.40
N ARG A 80 -2.10 5.94 -2.44
CA ARG A 80 -3.07 5.61 -1.38
C ARG A 80 -2.40 4.92 -0.21
N SER A 81 -3.03 4.89 0.95
CA SER A 81 -2.59 4.05 2.07
C SER A 81 -3.09 2.61 1.91
N ALA A 82 -2.38 1.66 2.52
CA ALA A 82 -2.73 0.24 2.45
C ALA A 82 -4.11 -0.06 3.04
N GLY A 83 -4.50 0.62 4.14
CA GLY A 83 -5.82 0.47 4.76
C GLY A 83 -6.99 0.98 3.92
N GLN A 84 -6.76 1.91 2.98
CA GLN A 84 -7.80 2.38 2.07
C GLN A 84 -8.08 1.39 0.93
N GLY A 85 -7.16 0.42 0.70
CA GLY A 85 -7.11 -0.56 -0.40
C GLY A 85 -8.32 -1.49 -0.56
N ASP A 86 -8.85 -1.94 0.58
CA ASP A 86 -9.74 -3.11 0.65
C ASP A 86 -11.23 -2.74 0.73
N ASP A 87 -11.54 -1.54 1.25
CA ASP A 87 -12.91 -1.14 1.58
C ASP A 87 -13.82 -1.03 0.33
N SER A 88 -13.30 -0.51 -0.78
CA SER A 88 -14.07 -0.28 -2.02
C SER A 88 -14.45 -1.55 -2.79
N ARG A 89 -13.77 -2.68 -2.53
CA ARG A 89 -14.11 -3.98 -3.16
C ARG A 89 -15.10 -4.78 -2.32
N ARG A 90 -14.98 -4.72 -0.99
CA ARG A 90 -15.95 -5.33 -0.07
C ARG A 90 -17.31 -4.64 -0.14
N SER A 91 -17.32 -3.31 -0.19
CA SER A 91 -18.55 -2.53 -0.34
C SER A 91 -19.29 -2.74 -1.67
N ARG A 92 -18.69 -3.35 -2.70
CA ARG A 92 -19.40 -3.73 -3.93
C ARG A 92 -20.01 -5.14 -3.89
N ALA A 93 -19.48 -6.02 -3.05
CA ALA A 93 -20.00 -7.38 -2.87
C ALA A 93 -21.22 -7.43 -1.94
N GLU A 94 -21.39 -6.46 -1.03
CA GLU A 94 -22.50 -6.44 -0.07
C GLU A 94 -23.84 -5.89 -0.60
N TRP A 95 -23.87 -5.14 -1.71
CA TRP A 95 -25.13 -4.59 -2.27
C TRP A 95 -25.92 -5.53 -3.19
N GLN A 96 -25.44 -6.75 -3.47
CA GLN A 96 -26.13 -7.70 -4.38
C GLN A 96 -26.98 -8.76 -3.67
N GLY A 97 -27.21 -8.63 -2.35
CA GLY A 97 -27.94 -9.62 -1.54
C GLY A 97 -29.37 -9.26 -1.12
N GLN A 98 -29.89 -8.07 -1.45
CA GLN A 98 -31.20 -7.62 -0.96
C GLN A 98 -32.05 -7.06 -2.11
N GLY A 99 -32.53 -7.96 -2.95
CA GLY A 99 -33.56 -7.68 -3.94
C GLY A 99 -34.39 -8.93 -4.16
N GLY A 100 -35.51 -9.06 -3.46
CA GLY A 100 -36.43 -10.15 -3.75
C GLY A 100 -37.47 -10.49 -2.70
N ASP A 101 -38.37 -9.57 -2.39
CA ASP A 101 -39.78 -9.92 -2.16
C ASP A 101 -40.72 -8.74 -2.45
N VAL A 102 -40.93 -8.44 -3.73
CA VAL A 102 -42.17 -7.74 -4.14
C VAL A 102 -43.23 -8.80 -4.39
N GLY A 103 -43.82 -9.28 -3.30
CA GLY A 103 -44.97 -10.16 -3.32
C GLY A 103 -46.17 -9.45 -3.94
N ARG A 104 -46.44 -9.78 -5.21
CA ARG A 104 -47.73 -9.57 -5.87
C ARG A 104 -48.86 -10.21 -5.06
N GLY A 105 -50.00 -9.51 -5.04
CA GLY A 105 -51.32 -10.03 -4.69
C GLY A 105 -52.07 -8.92 -3.95
N GLY A 106 -53.15 -8.38 -4.44
CA GLY A 106 -54.11 -8.84 -5.43
C GLY A 106 -55.45 -8.26 -4.98
N ASP A 107 -56.16 -7.63 -5.90
CA ASP A 107 -57.62 -7.71 -6.04
C ASP A 107 -58.47 -7.56 -4.76
N ASP A 108 -59.04 -6.36 -4.53
CA ASP A 108 -60.50 -6.11 -4.39
C ASP A 108 -60.80 -4.59 -4.39
#